data_AF-A0A0U4F0L0-F1
#
_entry.id   AF-A0A0U4F0L0-F1
#
_cell.length_a   1.000
_cell.length_b   1.000
_cell.length_c   1.000
_cell.angle_alpha   90.00
_cell.angle_beta   90.00
_cell.angle_gamma   90.00
#
_symmetry.space_group_name_H-M   'P 1'
#
loop_
_entity.id
_entity.type
_entity.pdbx_description
1 polymer ?
#
loop_
_entity_poly.entity_id
_entity_poly.type
_entity_poly.pdbx_seq_one_letter_code
_entity_poly.pdbx_strand_id
1 'polypeptide(L)'
;MKKLIASLATVGVIGIGGVFAMSQTSGEPKQEIETASVNETEETKEIPTARTVDTGPNMPWEHFATELIKEHQNKGETVYLWSDAKALEDSIIETIDFPIHEDSSTTREGLLVTKAKYLNLFINEVSQYVDKPDYFDKMQEVKTALNNVESDKAKNLISEAKQIRGSQ
;
A
#
# COMPACT_ATOMS: atom_id res chain seq x y z
N MET A 1 43.84 -11.18 28.61
CA MET A 1 44.03 -12.57 28.15
C MET A 1 42.73 -13.10 27.57
N LYS A 2 42.83 -13.98 26.56
CA LYS A 2 41.82 -14.95 26.06
C LYS A 2 40.42 -14.46 25.61
N LYS A 3 40.14 -14.70 24.33
CA LYS A 3 38.84 -14.63 23.63
C LYS A 3 38.04 -15.93 23.81
N LEU A 4 36.72 -15.87 23.61
CA LEU A 4 35.75 -16.85 23.05
C LEU A 4 34.47 -16.03 22.76
N ILE A 5 33.72 -16.09 21.64
CA ILE A 5 33.75 -16.84 20.36
C ILE A 5 33.23 -18.30 20.40
N ALA A 6 31.91 -18.44 20.28
CA ALA A 6 31.20 -19.44 19.45
C ALA A 6 29.76 -18.89 19.23
N SER A 7 29.22 -18.61 18.05
CA SER A 7 29.06 -19.39 16.81
C SER A 7 28.11 -20.59 16.94
N LEU A 8 26.84 -20.41 16.56
CA LEU A 8 26.09 -21.44 15.86
C LEU A 8 25.86 -20.96 14.42
N ALA A 9 26.14 -21.83 13.46
CA ALA A 9 26.02 -21.57 12.04
C ALA A 9 25.16 -22.65 11.39
N THR A 10 24.18 -22.20 10.57
CA THR A 10 23.64 -22.86 9.35
C THR A 10 23.14 -24.33 9.49
N VAL A 11 22.36 -24.95 8.58
CA VAL A 11 22.35 -24.98 7.10
C VAL A 11 20.96 -25.44 6.59
N GLY A 12 20.59 -25.03 5.36
CA GLY A 12 19.55 -25.64 4.51
C GLY A 12 18.90 -24.59 3.59
N VAL A 13 19.49 -24.16 2.46
CA VAL A 13 19.71 -24.89 1.16
C VAL A 13 18.38 -25.44 0.64
N ILE A 14 17.80 -24.92 -0.45
CA ILE A 14 18.06 -25.10 -1.91
C ILE A 14 17.56 -23.81 -2.62
N GLY A 15 17.98 -23.33 -3.80
CA GLY A 15 18.83 -23.79 -4.90
C GLY A 15 18.22 -23.36 -6.26
N ILE A 16 18.96 -23.46 -7.38
CA ILE A 16 18.59 -23.03 -8.76
C ILE A 16 18.71 -21.50 -8.98
N GLY A 17 19.33 -20.99 -10.05
CA GLY A 17 20.05 -21.67 -11.14
C GLY A 17 20.14 -20.83 -12.42
N GLY A 18 20.98 -19.78 -12.45
CA GLY A 18 21.21 -18.97 -13.64
C GLY A 18 22.41 -19.46 -14.47
N VAL A 19 22.20 -20.41 -15.39
CA VAL A 19 23.25 -20.89 -16.30
C VAL A 19 23.21 -20.11 -17.61
N PHE A 20 24.24 -19.30 -17.88
CA PHE A 20 24.45 -18.73 -19.22
C PHE A 20 24.85 -19.84 -20.19
N ALA A 21 23.95 -20.19 -21.11
CA ALA A 21 24.25 -21.14 -22.18
C ALA A 21 25.10 -20.48 -23.28
N MET A 22 26.40 -20.80 -23.30
CA MET A 22 27.30 -20.48 -24.41
C MET A 22 27.33 -21.66 -25.39
N SER A 23 27.25 -21.39 -26.69
CA SER A 23 27.02 -22.40 -27.73
C SER A 23 28.13 -23.46 -27.83
N GLN A 24 27.77 -24.75 -27.74
CA GLN A 24 28.44 -25.79 -28.52
C GLN A 24 27.56 -27.02 -28.78
N THR A 25 27.70 -27.57 -29.98
CA THR A 25 26.94 -28.70 -30.54
C THR A 25 27.32 -30.04 -29.90
N SER A 26 26.32 -30.90 -29.63
CA SER A 26 26.27 -32.35 -29.97
C SER A 26 25.61 -33.22 -28.89
N GLY A 27 24.66 -34.08 -29.29
CA GLY A 27 24.25 -35.27 -28.52
C GLY A 27 22.98 -35.14 -27.66
N GLU A 28 21.89 -35.73 -28.16
CA GLU A 28 20.75 -36.22 -27.34
C GLU A 28 21.17 -37.37 -26.41
N PRO A 29 20.41 -37.76 -25.34
CA PRO A 29 18.95 -37.72 -25.29
C PRO A 29 18.26 -37.22 -24.00
N LYS A 30 16.95 -36.98 -24.16
CA LYS A 30 15.87 -36.79 -23.17
C LYS A 30 16.20 -37.04 -21.69
N GLN A 31 15.95 -36.01 -20.88
CA GLN A 31 15.50 -36.18 -19.49
C GLN A 31 14.25 -35.33 -19.27
N GLU A 32 13.12 -36.00 -19.10
CA GLU A 32 11.81 -35.38 -18.87
C GLU A 32 11.76 -34.95 -17.39
N ILE A 33 11.90 -33.64 -17.15
CA ILE A 33 11.84 -33.09 -15.81
C ILE A 33 10.36 -32.94 -15.45
N GLU A 34 9.85 -33.84 -14.60
CA GLU A 34 8.62 -33.58 -13.86
C GLU A 34 8.83 -32.33 -13.00
N THR A 35 8.37 -31.19 -13.50
CA THR A 35 8.18 -30.00 -12.68
C THR A 35 7.06 -30.31 -11.70
N ALA A 36 7.43 -30.77 -10.51
CA ALA A 36 6.55 -30.84 -9.37
C ALA A 36 5.97 -29.44 -9.14
N SER A 37 4.71 -29.26 -9.55
CA SER A 37 3.96 -28.04 -9.36
C SER A 37 3.80 -27.83 -7.86
N VAL A 38 4.70 -27.03 -7.29
CA VAL A 38 4.54 -26.50 -5.93
C VAL A 38 3.30 -25.63 -6.00
N ASN A 39 2.17 -26.23 -5.64
CA ASN A 39 0.91 -25.55 -5.49
C ASN A 39 1.06 -24.72 -4.21
N GLU A 40 1.71 -23.56 -4.33
CA GLU A 40 1.66 -22.51 -3.31
C GLU A 40 0.19 -22.21 -3.12
N THR A 41 -0.37 -22.72 -2.02
CA THR A 41 -1.70 -22.36 -1.58
C THR A 41 -1.62 -20.91 -1.18
N GLU A 42 -1.94 -20.00 -2.10
CA GLU A 42 -2.11 -18.58 -1.80
C GLU A 42 -3.06 -18.48 -0.61
N GLU A 43 -2.52 -18.09 0.54
CA GLU A 43 -3.28 -17.87 1.75
C GLU A 43 -4.08 -16.58 1.52
N THR A 44 -5.28 -16.72 0.96
CA THR A 44 -6.18 -15.62 0.63
C THR A 44 -6.58 -14.91 1.91
N LYS A 45 -5.82 -13.87 2.28
CA LYS A 45 -6.13 -12.99 3.41
C LYS A 45 -7.52 -12.40 3.20
N GLU A 46 -8.45 -12.75 4.08
CA GLU A 46 -9.80 -12.19 4.03
C GLU A 46 -9.74 -10.66 4.19
N ILE A 47 -10.48 -9.94 3.33
CA ILE A 47 -10.56 -8.48 3.39
C ILE A 47 -11.31 -8.09 4.67
N PRO A 48 -10.73 -7.27 5.57
CA PRO A 48 -11.41 -6.82 6.77
C PRO A 48 -12.70 -6.06 6.43
N THR A 49 -13.80 -6.44 7.09
CA THR A 49 -15.13 -5.82 6.95
C THR A 49 -15.52 -4.94 8.13
N ALA A 50 -14.74 -4.97 9.21
CA ALA A 50 -14.94 -4.18 10.42
C ALA A 50 -13.60 -3.67 10.96
N ARG A 51 -13.60 -2.49 11.58
CA ARG A 51 -12.44 -1.95 12.29
C ARG A 51 -12.27 -2.64 13.64
N THR A 52 -11.03 -2.73 14.12
CA THR A 52 -10.76 -3.13 15.51
C THR A 52 -10.60 -1.93 16.44
N VAL A 53 -10.47 -0.72 15.89
CA VAL A 53 -10.49 0.55 16.62
C VAL A 53 -11.86 1.21 16.54
N ASP A 54 -12.27 1.89 17.61
CA ASP A 54 -13.50 2.69 17.64
C ASP A 54 -13.22 4.10 17.10
N THR A 55 -13.91 4.49 16.01
CA THR A 55 -13.90 5.85 15.46
C THR A 55 -15.20 6.63 15.74
N GLY A 56 -16.10 6.03 16.54
CA GLY A 56 -17.46 6.49 16.74
C GLY A 56 -18.23 6.60 15.41
N PRO A 57 -18.96 7.70 15.16
CA PRO A 57 -19.69 7.90 13.91
C PRO A 57 -18.83 8.43 12.75
N ASN A 58 -17.53 8.69 12.96
CA ASN A 58 -16.68 9.41 12.00
C ASN A 58 -15.74 8.46 11.23
N MET A 59 -15.19 8.95 10.12
CA MET A 59 -14.12 8.25 9.40
C MET A 59 -12.77 8.36 10.15
N PRO A 60 -11.82 7.44 9.92
CA PRO A 60 -10.54 7.43 10.64
C PRO A 60 -9.77 8.77 10.59
N TRP A 61 -9.77 9.45 9.45
CA TRP A 61 -9.08 10.74 9.25
C TRP A 61 -9.79 11.96 9.84
N GLU A 62 -11.05 11.81 10.26
CA GLU A 62 -11.81 12.82 11.01
C GLU A 62 -11.65 12.63 12.52
N HIS A 63 -11.42 11.40 12.97
CA HIS A 63 -11.34 11.05 14.38
C HIS A 63 -9.91 11.05 14.93
N PHE A 64 -8.95 10.52 14.17
CA PHE A 64 -7.57 10.30 14.62
C PHE A 64 -6.55 11.10 13.80
N ALA A 65 -5.54 11.64 14.48
CA ALA A 65 -4.35 12.16 13.83
C ALA A 65 -3.52 11.03 13.18
N THR A 66 -2.75 11.35 12.14
CA THR A 66 -1.94 10.38 11.38
C THR A 66 -1.02 9.50 12.23
N GLU A 67 -0.43 10.06 13.29
CA GLU A 67 0.46 9.31 14.18
C GLU A 67 -0.29 8.28 15.04
N LEU A 68 -1.53 8.57 15.45
CA LEU A 68 -2.33 7.63 16.24
C LEU A 68 -2.87 6.49 15.37
N ILE A 69 -3.31 6.79 14.14
CA ILE A 69 -3.64 5.76 13.14
C ILE A 69 -2.45 4.83 12.93
N LYS A 70 -1.25 5.39 12.73
CA LYS A 70 -0.02 4.62 12.56
C LYS A 70 0.33 3.80 13.81
N GLU A 71 0.08 4.31 15.01
CA GLU A 71 0.26 3.56 16.26
C GLU A 71 -0.66 2.34 16.32
N HIS A 72 -1.94 2.49 15.97
CA HIS A 72 -2.91 1.39 15.89
C HIS A 72 -2.52 0.35 14.82
N GLN A 73 -2.21 0.78 13.59
CA GLN A 73 -1.72 -0.10 12.53
C GLN A 73 -0.47 -0.89 12.95
N ASN A 74 0.47 -0.26 13.66
CA ASN A 74 1.67 -0.94 14.17
C ASN A 74 1.39 -1.97 15.29
N LYS A 75 0.23 -1.90 15.96
CA LYS A 75 -0.24 -2.93 16.91
C LYS A 75 -0.97 -4.09 16.21
N GLY A 76 -1.13 -4.04 14.88
CA GLY A 76 -1.92 -4.99 14.10
C GLY A 76 -3.43 -4.71 14.16
N GLU A 77 -3.85 -3.51 14.59
CA GLU A 77 -5.25 -3.11 14.60
C GLU A 77 -5.69 -2.61 13.21
N THR A 78 -6.91 -2.98 12.80
CA THR A 78 -7.51 -2.52 11.55
C THR A 78 -8.19 -1.16 11.75
N VAL A 79 -7.70 -0.16 11.04
CA VAL A 79 -8.16 1.24 11.08
C VAL A 79 -8.89 1.63 9.80
N TYR A 80 -8.32 1.30 8.64
CA TYR A 80 -8.93 1.54 7.33
C TYR A 80 -9.55 0.27 6.77
N LEU A 81 -10.72 0.43 6.14
CA LEU A 81 -11.42 -0.62 5.41
C LEU A 81 -11.44 -0.28 3.92
N TRP A 82 -11.56 -1.29 3.05
CA TRP A 82 -11.72 -1.06 1.61
C TRP A 82 -12.97 -0.24 1.27
N SER A 83 -14.03 -0.35 2.08
CA SER A 83 -15.24 0.48 1.99
C SER A 83 -14.97 1.99 2.10
N ASP A 84 -13.85 2.38 2.72
CA ASP A 84 -13.52 3.78 2.99
C ASP A 84 -12.95 4.48 1.75
N ALA A 85 -12.52 3.71 0.73
CA ALA A 85 -11.86 4.22 -0.47
C ALA A 85 -12.63 5.40 -1.09
N LYS A 86 -13.94 5.24 -1.31
CA LYS A 86 -14.80 6.27 -1.88
C LYS A 86 -14.85 7.53 -1.02
N ALA A 87 -15.04 7.39 0.29
CA ALA A 87 -15.15 8.52 1.21
C ALA A 87 -13.80 9.27 1.35
N LEU A 88 -12.69 8.54 1.29
CA LEU A 88 -11.36 9.14 1.30
C LEU A 88 -11.06 9.89 -0.01
N GLU A 89 -11.38 9.30 -1.17
CA GLU A 89 -11.30 9.95 -2.48
C GLU A 89 -12.09 11.27 -2.50
N ASP A 90 -13.36 11.23 -2.05
CA ASP A 90 -14.25 12.40 -2.00
C ASP A 90 -13.70 13.47 -1.04
N SER A 91 -13.25 13.07 0.16
CA SER A 91 -12.69 14.00 1.14
C SER A 91 -11.38 14.67 0.69
N ILE A 92 -10.60 14.03 -0.18
CA ILE A 92 -9.42 14.67 -0.80
C ILE A 92 -9.87 15.75 -1.80
N ILE A 93 -10.87 15.48 -2.65
CA ILE A 93 -11.43 16.47 -3.59
C ILE A 93 -11.98 17.66 -2.81
N GLU A 94 -12.79 17.43 -1.78
CA GLU A 94 -13.32 18.47 -0.89
C GLU A 94 -12.21 19.33 -0.28
N THR A 95 -11.07 18.73 0.10
CA THR A 95 -9.92 19.47 0.66
C THR A 95 -9.22 20.33 -0.39
N ILE A 96 -9.15 19.88 -1.65
CA ILE A 96 -8.58 20.67 -2.76
C ILE A 96 -9.50 21.86 -3.08
N ASP A 97 -10.81 21.63 -3.12
CA ASP A 97 -11.82 22.66 -3.40
C ASP A 97 -12.14 23.58 -2.21
N PHE A 98 -11.65 23.26 -1.01
CA PHE A 98 -11.93 24.04 0.19
C PHE A 98 -11.40 25.50 0.06
N PRO A 99 -12.27 26.52 0.21
CA PRO A 99 -11.86 27.91 0.18
C PRO A 99 -11.03 28.24 1.44
N ILE A 100 -9.86 28.81 1.25
CA ILE A 100 -8.99 29.23 2.35
C ILE A 100 -9.01 30.75 2.41
N HIS A 101 -9.41 31.28 3.56
CA HIS A 101 -9.42 32.71 3.83
C HIS A 101 -8.02 33.19 4.21
N GLU A 102 -7.66 34.42 3.83
CA GLU A 102 -6.32 34.99 4.01
C GLU A 102 -5.93 35.18 5.50
N ASP A 103 -6.92 35.21 6.39
CA ASP A 103 -6.77 35.30 7.85
C ASP A 103 -6.64 33.93 8.55
N SER A 104 -6.72 32.83 7.80
CA SER A 104 -6.59 31.48 8.35
C SER A 104 -5.14 31.14 8.72
N SER A 105 -4.95 30.51 9.88
CA SER A 105 -3.67 29.88 10.24
C SER A 105 -3.35 28.61 9.44
N THR A 106 -4.30 28.13 8.63
CA THR A 106 -4.22 26.88 7.86
C THR A 106 -3.92 27.17 6.40
N THR A 107 -2.80 26.67 5.89
CA THR A 107 -2.41 26.82 4.47
C THR A 107 -2.93 25.66 3.61
N ARG A 108 -3.09 25.89 2.29
CA ARG A 108 -3.49 24.81 1.36
C ARG A 108 -2.46 23.70 1.33
N GLU A 109 -1.18 24.05 1.28
CA GLU A 109 -0.06 23.12 1.38
C GLU A 109 -0.17 22.23 2.63
N GLY A 110 -0.40 22.81 3.81
CA GLY A 110 -0.57 22.06 5.06
C GLY A 110 -1.73 21.07 5.01
N LEU A 111 -2.87 21.46 4.43
CA LEU A 111 -4.02 20.57 4.25
C LEU A 111 -3.73 19.42 3.26
N LEU A 112 -3.17 19.72 2.10
CA LEU A 112 -2.90 18.71 1.06
C LEU A 112 -1.81 17.72 1.49
N VAL A 113 -0.73 18.19 2.11
CA VAL A 113 0.32 17.33 2.72
C VAL A 113 -0.27 16.47 3.85
N THR A 114 -1.21 17.00 4.64
CA THR A 114 -1.91 16.20 5.67
C THR A 114 -2.79 15.11 5.06
N LYS A 115 -3.54 15.41 3.99
CA LYS A 115 -4.33 14.40 3.26
C LYS A 115 -3.44 13.36 2.58
N ALA A 116 -2.27 13.74 2.06
CA ALA A 116 -1.29 12.80 1.52
C ALA A 116 -0.81 11.78 2.57
N LYS A 117 -0.64 12.19 3.84
CA LYS A 117 -0.31 11.27 4.95
C LYS A 117 -1.44 10.28 5.24
N TYR A 118 -2.68 10.74 5.35
CA TYR A 118 -3.83 9.84 5.53
C TYR A 118 -3.98 8.85 4.37
N LEU A 119 -3.82 9.33 3.13
CA LEU A 119 -3.85 8.48 1.95
C LEU A 119 -2.73 7.42 1.99
N ASN A 120 -1.52 7.78 2.42
CA ASN A 120 -0.44 6.82 2.60
C ASN A 120 -0.77 5.72 3.61
N LEU A 121 -1.43 6.07 4.73
CA LEU A 121 -1.82 5.12 5.77
C LEU A 121 -2.92 4.17 5.28
N PHE A 122 -3.89 4.68 4.51
CA PHE A 122 -4.91 3.87 3.83
C PHE A 122 -4.28 2.88 2.83
N ILE A 123 -3.41 3.35 1.93
CA ILE A 123 -2.77 2.49 0.93
C ILE A 123 -1.98 1.36 1.62
N ASN A 124 -1.10 1.72 2.56
CA ASN A 124 -0.21 0.78 3.23
C ASN A 124 -0.94 -0.33 4.02
N GLU A 125 -2.13 -0.07 4.52
CA GLU A 125 -2.95 -1.05 5.22
C GLU A 125 -3.78 -1.88 4.23
N VAL A 126 -4.58 -1.22 3.39
CA VAL A 126 -5.62 -1.90 2.60
C VAL A 126 -5.02 -2.67 1.41
N SER A 127 -3.88 -2.26 0.87
CA SER A 127 -3.20 -2.99 -0.22
C SER A 127 -2.61 -4.34 0.22
N GLN A 128 -2.64 -4.67 1.52
CA GLN A 128 -2.23 -5.99 2.02
C GLN A 128 -3.34 -7.05 1.91
N TYR A 129 -4.57 -6.61 1.60
CA TYR A 129 -5.78 -7.46 1.57
C TYR A 129 -6.52 -7.36 0.22
N VAL A 130 -6.41 -6.24 -0.49
CA VAL A 130 -7.13 -5.99 -1.75
C VAL A 130 -6.17 -6.09 -2.94
N ASP A 131 -6.37 -7.08 -3.80
CA ASP A 131 -5.65 -7.21 -5.07
C ASP A 131 -6.19 -6.24 -6.13
N LYS A 132 -5.69 -5.00 -6.08
CA LYS A 132 -5.94 -3.94 -7.07
C LYS A 132 -4.68 -3.07 -7.28
N PRO A 133 -3.56 -3.62 -7.79
CA PRO A 133 -2.29 -2.90 -7.93
C PRO A 133 -2.45 -1.58 -8.69
N ASP A 134 -3.09 -1.59 -9.86
CA ASP A 134 -3.32 -0.39 -10.69
C ASP A 134 -4.03 0.75 -9.93
N TYR A 135 -4.95 0.42 -9.01
CA TYR A 135 -5.64 1.41 -8.19
C TYR A 135 -4.67 1.99 -7.15
N PHE A 136 -3.94 1.15 -6.44
CA PHE A 136 -3.02 1.62 -5.40
C PHE A 136 -1.85 2.42 -5.99
N ASP A 137 -1.32 2.03 -7.15
CA ASP A 137 -0.31 2.80 -7.88
C ASP A 137 -0.86 4.17 -8.29
N LYS A 138 -2.08 4.24 -8.84
CA LYS A 138 -2.73 5.52 -9.14
C LYS A 138 -2.93 6.37 -7.89
N MET A 139 -3.27 5.77 -6.75
CA MET A 139 -3.36 6.50 -5.47
C MET A 139 -1.99 6.93 -4.92
N GLN A 140 -0.89 6.25 -5.25
CA GLN A 140 0.47 6.75 -4.96
C GLN A 140 0.84 7.97 -5.84
N GLU A 141 0.37 8.02 -7.09
CA GLU A 141 0.47 9.22 -7.93
C GLU A 141 -0.33 10.38 -7.31
N VAL A 142 -1.57 10.14 -6.85
CA VAL A 142 -2.38 11.14 -6.13
C VAL A 142 -1.63 11.66 -4.90
N LYS A 143 -1.09 10.77 -4.06
CA LYS A 143 -0.28 11.13 -2.88
C LYS A 143 0.89 12.04 -3.26
N THR A 144 1.57 11.74 -4.36
CA THR A 144 2.72 12.50 -4.85
C THR A 144 2.29 13.90 -5.33
N ALA A 145 1.20 13.99 -6.08
CA ALA A 145 0.62 15.27 -6.50
C ALA A 145 0.20 16.14 -5.30
N LEU A 146 -0.42 15.56 -4.28
CA LEU A 146 -0.80 16.26 -3.04
C LEU A 146 0.41 16.81 -2.27
N ASN A 147 1.48 16.02 -2.12
CA ASN A 147 2.73 16.47 -1.48
C ASN A 147 3.41 17.61 -2.25
N ASN A 148 3.27 17.61 -3.59
CA ASN A 148 3.78 18.68 -4.46
C ASN A 148 2.81 19.86 -4.63
N VAL A 149 1.67 19.85 -3.92
CA VAL A 149 0.60 20.88 -4.01
C VAL A 149 -0.03 21.00 -5.42
N GLU A 150 0.13 19.98 -6.27
CA GLU A 150 -0.36 19.90 -7.67
C GLU A 150 -1.87 19.61 -7.72
N SER A 151 -2.68 20.57 -7.29
CA SER A 151 -4.13 20.44 -7.03
C SER A 151 -4.95 19.87 -8.21
N ASP A 152 -4.83 20.43 -9.41
CA ASP A 152 -5.62 19.99 -10.58
C ASP A 152 -5.20 18.60 -11.06
N LYS A 153 -3.91 18.29 -10.95
CA LYS A 153 -3.36 16.96 -11.26
C LYS A 153 -3.88 15.92 -10.27
N ALA A 154 -3.89 16.23 -8.97
CA ALA A 154 -4.46 15.35 -7.94
C ALA A 154 -5.95 15.05 -8.22
N LYS A 155 -6.75 16.06 -8.61
CA LYS A 155 -8.16 15.87 -9.02
C LYS A 155 -8.31 14.90 -10.20
N ASN A 156 -7.52 15.11 -11.27
CA ASN A 156 -7.56 14.26 -12.45
C ASN A 156 -7.18 12.81 -12.13
N LEU A 157 -6.11 12.62 -11.34
CA LEU A 157 -5.65 11.30 -10.90
C LEU A 157 -6.68 10.58 -10.00
N ILE A 158 -7.44 11.30 -9.17
CA ILE A 158 -8.56 10.72 -8.40
C ILE A 158 -9.70 10.28 -9.33
N SER A 159 -9.98 11.03 -10.39
CA SER A 159 -10.98 10.64 -11.40
C SER A 159 -10.57 9.35 -12.13
N GLU A 160 -9.29 9.22 -12.48
CA GLU A 160 -8.71 7.97 -13.01
C GLU A 160 -8.80 6.82 -11.98
N ALA A 161 -8.40 7.05 -10.74
CA ALA A 161 -8.46 6.04 -9.67
C ALA A 161 -9.89 5.51 -9.45
N LYS A 162 -10.89 6.40 -9.45
CA LYS A 162 -12.32 6.04 -9.36
C LYS A 162 -12.77 5.09 -10.47
N GLN A 163 -12.28 5.29 -11.70
CA GLN A 163 -12.58 4.41 -12.83
C GLN A 163 -11.92 3.03 -12.66
N ILE A 164 -10.66 2.97 -12.18
CA ILE A 164 -9.93 1.72 -11.93
C ILE A 164 -10.51 0.95 -10.73
N ARG A 165 -10.96 1.66 -9.69
CA ARG A 165 -11.63 1.05 -8.52
C ARG A 165 -12.89 0.28 -8.95
N GLY A 166 -13.65 0.89 -9.85
CA GLY A 166 -14.98 0.45 -10.28
C GLY A 166 -16.08 1.13 -9.48
N SER A 167 -17.21 1.42 -10.14
CA SER A 167 -18.34 2.15 -9.56
C SER A 167 -19.07 1.36 -8.46
N GLN A 168 -18.63 1.54 -7.21
CA GLN A 168 -19.38 1.26 -5.99
C GLN A 168 -19.26 2.47 -5.05
#